data_AF-A0A0S9RCL6-F1
#
_entry.id   AF-A0A0S9RCL6-F1
#
_cell.length_a   1.000
_cell.length_b   1.000
_cell.length_c   1.000
_cell.angle_alpha   90.00
_cell.angle_beta   90.00
_cell.angle_gamma   90.00
#
_symmetry.space_group_name_H-M   'P 1'
#
loop_
_entity.id
_entity.type
_entity.pdbx_description
1 polymer ?
#
loop_
_entity_poly.entity_id
_entity_poly.type
_entity_poly.pdbx_seq_one_letter_code
_entity_poly.pdbx_strand_id
1 'polypeptide(L)'
;MSTILRDDDLVLEPTSGSDGLRGWALTIDGDRLGTIALLDEGRGVGSVRWNTGTGDGALGLAVRALRLVLEHAFGDRGLLRVEARVPVDRTEDVRAASISGLRREGIARGAGDAPDRALLARLHDDPPATSREGFIALLNAGLPTKRVISQGLLRDPQGRVLLCRLTYKQEWDLPGGVVEVGESPADGLVRELEEELGLTVQVRDLLTVNWLPAWRGWDDACIFLFDLGVVDTSYVDDMVLQPTEIVSVHWCDTQTVHDKATAAAIELLDAVAGDDLATYREAPLAPEPPAV
;
A
#
# COMPACT_ATOMS: atom_id res chain seq x y z
N MET A 1 -28.27 22.38 22.40
CA MET A 1 -28.02 22.00 23.80
C MET A 1 -26.82 21.06 23.84
N SER A 2 -26.06 21.05 24.93
CA SER A 2 -24.94 20.13 25.13
C SER A 2 -25.47 18.72 25.42
N THR A 3 -25.15 17.73 24.58
CA THR A 3 -25.67 16.36 24.68
C THR A 3 -24.71 15.48 25.49
N ILE A 4 -25.19 14.87 26.56
CA ILE A 4 -24.47 13.84 27.32
C ILE A 4 -24.57 12.51 26.55
N LEU A 5 -23.45 11.83 26.32
CA LEU A 5 -23.40 10.51 25.68
C LEU A 5 -23.00 9.44 26.71
N ARG A 6 -23.50 8.21 26.56
CA ARG A 6 -23.28 7.12 27.53
C ARG A 6 -23.12 5.76 26.86
N ASP A 7 -22.21 4.96 27.37
CA ASP A 7 -21.98 3.54 27.03
C ASP A 7 -21.66 2.82 28.35
N ASP A 8 -22.54 1.97 28.87
CA ASP A 8 -22.40 1.34 30.20
C ASP A 8 -21.97 2.32 31.32
N ASP A 9 -20.78 2.11 31.90
CA ASP A 9 -20.16 2.93 32.96
C ASP A 9 -19.46 4.20 32.46
N LEU A 10 -19.25 4.34 31.14
CA LEU A 10 -18.61 5.50 30.54
C LEU A 10 -19.63 6.60 30.26
N VAL A 11 -19.37 7.80 30.79
CA VAL A 11 -20.15 9.01 30.55
C VAL A 11 -19.27 10.07 29.89
N LEU A 12 -19.74 10.60 28.75
CA LEU A 12 -19.16 11.74 28.06
C LEU A 12 -19.91 13.00 28.52
N GLU A 13 -19.29 13.74 29.44
CA GLU A 13 -19.84 14.97 30.00
C GLU A 13 -19.45 16.18 29.15
N PRO A 14 -20.42 16.96 28.62
CA PRO A 14 -20.09 18.07 27.75
C PRO A 14 -19.24 19.13 28.45
N THR A 15 -18.18 19.58 27.79
CA THR A 15 -17.34 20.69 28.26
C THR A 15 -17.72 21.98 27.56
N SER A 16 -17.33 23.13 28.13
CA SER A 16 -17.50 24.43 27.48
C SER A 16 -16.68 24.47 26.18
N GLY A 17 -17.36 24.44 25.03
CA GLY A 17 -16.76 24.56 23.70
C GLY A 17 -16.97 25.95 23.08
N SER A 18 -16.13 26.29 22.10
CA SER A 18 -16.37 27.40 21.17
C SER A 18 -17.34 26.98 20.06
N ASP A 19 -17.87 27.93 19.29
CA ASP A 19 -18.70 27.62 18.11
C ASP A 19 -17.99 26.62 17.19
N GLY A 20 -18.73 25.58 16.76
CA GLY A 20 -18.22 24.49 15.92
C GLY A 20 -17.46 23.38 16.65
N LEU A 21 -16.95 23.61 17.87
CA LEU A 21 -16.21 22.60 18.65
C LEU A 21 -17.06 22.06 19.79
N ARG A 22 -17.36 20.76 19.78
CA ARG A 22 -18.04 20.07 20.88
C ARG A 22 -17.04 19.18 21.60
N GLY A 23 -16.77 19.50 22.87
CA GLY A 23 -15.90 18.70 23.73
C GLY A 23 -16.68 17.92 24.76
N TRP A 24 -16.13 16.78 25.17
CA TRP A 24 -16.59 15.99 26.29
C TRP A 24 -15.42 15.59 27.19
N ALA A 25 -15.64 15.62 28.50
CA ALA A 25 -14.82 14.93 29.47
C ALA A 25 -15.29 13.47 29.55
N LEU A 26 -14.34 12.54 29.54
CA LEU A 26 -14.61 11.11 29.69
C LEU A 26 -14.58 10.78 31.18
N THR A 27 -15.66 10.24 31.72
CA THR A 27 -15.78 9.90 33.14
C THR A 27 -16.27 8.47 33.33
N ILE A 28 -15.73 7.76 34.32
CA ILE A 28 -16.21 6.48 34.83
C ILE A 28 -16.32 6.62 36.34
N ASP A 29 -17.46 6.28 36.93
CA ASP A 29 -17.73 6.45 38.37
C ASP A 29 -17.47 7.87 38.92
N GLY A 30 -17.54 8.89 38.05
CA GLY A 30 -17.28 10.30 38.37
C GLY A 30 -15.81 10.72 38.26
N ASP A 31 -14.88 9.79 38.05
CA ASP A 31 -13.47 10.08 37.84
C ASP A 31 -13.20 10.44 36.38
N ARG A 32 -12.54 11.58 36.16
CA ARG A 32 -12.18 12.06 34.82
C ARG A 32 -10.94 11.35 34.29
N LEU A 33 -11.12 10.59 33.21
CA LEU A 33 -10.08 9.76 32.60
C LEU A 33 -9.52 10.33 31.29
N GLY A 34 -10.21 11.29 30.67
CA GLY A 34 -9.76 11.85 29.40
C GLY A 34 -10.67 12.90 28.81
N THR A 35 -10.46 13.16 27.52
CA THR A 35 -11.28 14.07 26.71
C THR A 35 -11.45 13.56 25.30
N ILE A 36 -12.57 13.91 24.66
CA ILE A 36 -12.79 13.77 23.23
C ILE A 36 -13.49 15.02 22.72
N ALA A 37 -13.20 15.44 21.50
CA ALA A 37 -13.84 16.56 20.87
C ALA A 37 -14.14 16.28 19.40
N LEU A 38 -15.28 16.78 18.94
CA LEU A 38 -15.72 16.78 17.56
C LEU A 38 -15.83 18.23 17.08
N LEU A 39 -15.05 18.56 16.05
CA LEU A 39 -15.10 19.83 15.35
C LEU A 39 -15.91 19.67 14.06
N ASP A 40 -16.88 20.54 13.83
CA ASP A 40 -17.59 20.65 12.55
C ASP A 40 -16.74 21.48 11.59
N GLU A 41 -16.18 20.83 10.57
CA GLU A 41 -15.34 21.45 9.53
C GLU A 41 -16.20 22.05 8.40
N GLY A 42 -17.53 21.92 8.49
CA GLY A 42 -18.48 22.31 7.46
C GLY A 42 -18.64 21.26 6.36
N ARG A 43 -19.62 21.49 5.46
CA ARG A 43 -19.95 20.60 4.32
C ARG A 43 -20.20 19.14 4.71
N GLY A 44 -20.68 18.89 5.93
CA GLY A 44 -20.94 17.55 6.44
C GLY A 44 -19.68 16.78 6.89
N VAL A 45 -18.55 17.46 7.08
CA VAL A 45 -17.31 16.84 7.56
C VAL A 45 -17.07 17.21 9.02
N GLY A 46 -16.78 16.22 9.85
CA GLY A 46 -16.34 16.40 11.24
C GLY A 46 -14.91 15.92 11.45
N SER A 47 -14.19 16.55 12.36
CA SER A 47 -12.84 16.19 12.77
C SER A 47 -12.82 15.82 14.25
N VAL A 48 -12.44 14.59 14.56
CA VAL A 48 -12.42 14.07 15.93
C VAL A 48 -10.99 14.03 16.49
N ARG A 49 -10.84 14.46 17.74
CA ARG A 49 -9.58 14.42 18.50
C ARG A 49 -9.86 13.94 19.91
N TRP A 50 -8.98 13.13 20.47
CA TRP A 50 -9.13 12.62 21.84
C TRP A 50 -7.79 12.61 22.56
N ASN A 51 -7.88 12.50 23.88
CA ASN A 51 -6.76 12.22 24.77
C ASN A 51 -7.29 11.35 25.91
N THR A 52 -6.86 10.09 25.94
CA THR A 52 -7.16 9.09 26.97
C THR A 52 -5.92 8.68 27.76
N GLY A 53 -4.84 9.47 27.66
CA GLY A 53 -3.56 9.18 28.27
C GLY A 53 -2.81 8.02 27.58
N THR A 54 -2.01 7.32 28.37
CA THR A 54 -1.25 6.13 27.98
C THR A 54 -1.33 5.10 29.11
N GLY A 55 -1.32 3.82 28.77
CA GLY A 55 -1.31 2.73 29.75
C GLY A 55 -2.56 1.86 29.70
N ASP A 56 -2.69 0.98 30.69
CA ASP A 56 -3.74 -0.03 30.73
C ASP A 56 -5.14 0.60 30.66
N GLY A 57 -5.95 0.12 29.72
CA GLY A 57 -7.32 0.59 29.50
C GLY A 57 -7.46 1.83 28.61
N ALA A 58 -6.39 2.57 28.29
CA ALA A 58 -6.45 3.78 27.46
C ALA A 58 -7.01 3.51 26.05
N LEU A 59 -6.61 2.39 25.44
CA LEU A 59 -7.13 1.91 24.16
C LEU A 59 -8.64 1.62 24.24
N GLY A 60 -9.08 0.89 25.26
CA GLY A 60 -10.50 0.52 25.45
C GLY A 60 -11.37 1.75 25.68
N LEU A 61 -10.90 2.69 26.51
CA LEU A 61 -11.57 3.96 26.76
C LEU A 61 -11.70 4.79 25.47
N ALA A 62 -10.63 4.88 24.67
CA ALA A 62 -10.65 5.61 23.41
C ALA A 62 -11.65 5.01 22.41
N VAL A 63 -11.68 3.67 22.27
CA VAL A 63 -12.61 2.98 21.38
C VAL A 63 -14.07 3.24 21.76
N ARG A 64 -14.41 3.14 23.04
CA ARG A 64 -15.79 3.39 23.53
C ARG A 64 -16.21 4.84 23.31
N ALA A 65 -15.34 5.80 23.66
CA ALA A 65 -15.60 7.22 23.46
C ALA A 65 -15.76 7.58 21.96
N LEU A 66 -14.89 7.04 21.10
CA LEU A 66 -14.96 7.26 19.66
C LEU A 66 -16.25 6.73 19.06
N ARG A 67 -16.71 5.53 19.45
CA ARG A 67 -17.98 4.96 18.96
C ARG A 67 -19.17 5.85 19.30
N LEU A 68 -19.25 6.35 20.54
CA LEU A 68 -20.30 7.28 20.94
C LEU A 68 -20.27 8.59 20.14
N VAL A 69 -19.08 9.16 19.93
CA VAL A 69 -18.94 10.41 19.16
C VAL A 69 -19.28 10.20 17.68
N LEU A 70 -18.93 9.05 17.09
CA LEU A 70 -19.27 8.71 15.71
C LEU A 70 -20.78 8.52 15.53
N GLU A 71 -21.43 7.81 16.45
CA GLU A 71 -22.89 7.62 16.43
C GLU A 71 -23.61 8.98 16.53
N HIS A 72 -23.18 9.84 17.47
CA HIS A 72 -23.69 11.20 17.59
C HIS A 72 -23.44 12.03 16.33
N ALA A 73 -22.26 11.93 15.73
CA ALA A 73 -21.88 12.67 14.53
C ALA A 73 -22.75 12.30 13.31
N PHE A 74 -22.96 11.01 13.06
CA PHE A 74 -23.75 10.57 11.91
C PHE A 74 -25.26 10.68 12.16
N GLY A 75 -25.73 10.31 13.35
CA GLY A 75 -27.15 10.31 13.70
C GLY A 75 -27.69 11.70 14.03
N ASP A 76 -27.23 12.28 15.14
CA ASP A 76 -27.81 13.54 15.66
C ASP A 76 -27.32 14.77 14.91
N ARG A 77 -26.11 14.73 14.36
CA ARG A 77 -25.48 15.86 13.66
C ARG A 77 -25.63 15.79 12.15
N GLY A 78 -25.99 14.64 11.59
CA GLY A 78 -26.12 14.45 10.15
C GLY A 78 -24.84 14.72 9.38
N LEU A 79 -23.67 14.53 10.01
CA LEU A 79 -22.39 14.56 9.30
C LEU A 79 -22.34 13.38 8.33
N LEU A 80 -21.65 13.55 7.22
CA LEU A 80 -21.46 12.53 6.19
C LEU A 80 -20.09 11.84 6.33
N ARG A 81 -19.14 12.52 6.96
CA ARG A 81 -17.77 12.06 7.17
C ARG A 81 -17.26 12.50 8.53
N VAL A 82 -16.55 11.61 9.23
CA VAL A 82 -15.75 11.96 10.41
C VAL A 82 -14.32 11.49 10.20
N GLU A 83 -13.36 12.39 10.39
CA GLU A 83 -11.93 12.12 10.21
C GLU A 83 -11.09 12.38 11.46
N ALA A 84 -9.97 11.68 11.56
CA ALA A 84 -8.97 11.82 12.61
C ALA A 84 -7.57 11.93 11.98
N ARG A 85 -6.72 12.79 12.55
CA ARG A 85 -5.31 12.96 12.16
C ARG A 85 -4.41 12.63 13.35
N VAL A 86 -3.92 11.40 13.39
CA VAL A 86 -3.19 10.85 14.53
C VAL A 86 -1.71 10.73 14.18
N PRO A 87 -0.76 11.22 15.00
CA PRO A 87 0.67 10.97 14.79
C PRO A 87 0.95 9.47 14.61
N VAL A 88 1.79 9.10 13.64
CA VAL A 88 2.02 7.69 13.27
C VAL A 88 2.68 6.87 14.37
N ASP A 89 3.41 7.51 15.28
CA ASP A 89 4.05 6.92 16.45
C ASP A 89 3.07 6.62 17.59
N ARG A 90 1.88 7.23 17.59
CA ARG A 90 0.78 6.96 18.52
C ARG A 90 -0.01 5.72 18.06
N THR A 91 0.66 4.58 18.04
CA THR A 91 0.12 3.31 17.50
C THR A 91 -1.20 2.87 18.15
N GLU A 92 -1.35 3.06 19.47
CA GLU A 92 -2.59 2.74 20.18
C GLU A 92 -3.76 3.64 19.76
N ASP A 93 -3.52 4.92 19.49
CA ASP A 93 -4.56 5.84 19.03
C ASP A 93 -4.96 5.54 17.58
N VAL A 94 -4.00 5.25 16.70
CA VAL A 94 -4.29 4.77 15.33
C VAL A 94 -5.14 3.50 15.38
N ARG A 95 -4.80 2.58 16.29
CA ARG A 95 -5.56 1.35 16.51
C ARG A 95 -6.95 1.61 17.08
N ALA A 96 -7.10 2.56 18.02
CA ALA A 96 -8.39 2.94 18.60
C ALA A 96 -9.34 3.51 17.53
N ALA A 97 -8.84 4.40 16.68
CA ALA A 97 -9.58 4.94 15.54
C ALA A 97 -10.03 3.83 14.59
N SER A 98 -9.11 2.91 14.26
CA SER A 98 -9.40 1.76 13.41
C SER A 98 -10.53 0.90 13.98
N ILE A 99 -10.39 0.40 15.22
CA ILE A 99 -11.41 -0.45 15.88
C ILE A 99 -12.78 0.23 16.03
N SER A 100 -12.81 1.57 16.02
CA SER A 100 -14.02 2.37 16.05
C SER A 100 -14.69 2.54 14.67
N GLY A 101 -14.04 2.06 13.62
CA GLY A 101 -14.54 2.03 12.24
C GLY A 101 -13.93 3.09 11.32
N LEU A 102 -12.93 3.87 11.76
CA LEU A 102 -12.23 4.79 10.87
C LEU A 102 -11.17 3.99 10.08
N ARG A 103 -11.22 4.09 8.76
CA ARG A 103 -10.26 3.44 7.86
C ARG A 103 -9.09 4.37 7.61
N ARG A 104 -7.87 3.83 7.60
CA ARG A 104 -6.68 4.59 7.19
C ARG A 104 -6.76 4.89 5.69
N GLU A 105 -6.59 6.15 5.33
CA GLU A 105 -6.60 6.63 3.93
C GLU A 105 -5.22 7.02 3.42
N GLY A 106 -4.28 7.28 4.33
CA GLY A 106 -2.90 7.62 3.97
C GLY A 106 -2.11 8.24 5.12
N ILE A 107 -0.88 8.65 4.81
CA ILE A 107 -0.01 9.39 5.73
C ILE A 107 0.16 10.81 5.22
N ALA A 108 -0.27 11.79 6.02
CA ALA A 108 0.03 13.19 5.80
C ALA A 108 1.41 13.49 6.38
N ARG A 109 2.35 13.89 5.52
CA ARG A 109 3.70 14.26 5.93
C ARG A 109 3.71 15.54 6.75
N GLY A 110 4.47 15.54 7.83
CA GLY A 110 4.65 16.72 8.68
C GLY A 110 5.50 17.81 8.00
N ALA A 111 5.27 19.07 8.38
CA ALA A 111 6.11 20.20 8.00
C ALA A 111 7.12 20.50 9.12
N GLY A 112 8.40 20.63 8.78
CA GLY A 112 9.47 20.85 9.76
C GLY A 112 9.57 19.68 10.74
N ASP A 113 9.50 19.99 12.04
CA ASP A 113 9.59 18.98 13.12
C ASP A 113 8.24 18.35 13.47
N ALA A 114 7.16 18.68 12.75
CA ALA A 114 5.86 18.06 12.98
C ALA A 114 5.91 16.57 12.59
N PRO A 115 5.33 15.66 13.40
CA PRO A 115 5.31 14.25 13.04
C PRO A 115 4.38 14.01 11.86
N ASP A 116 4.70 12.97 11.08
CA ASP A 116 3.77 12.39 10.12
C ASP A 116 2.50 11.92 10.83
N ARG A 117 1.36 12.07 10.15
CA ARG A 117 0.04 11.73 10.71
C ARG A 117 -0.69 10.74 9.82
N ALA A 118 -1.17 9.66 10.40
CA ALA A 118 -2.16 8.83 9.78
C ALA A 118 -3.47 9.62 9.65
N LEU A 119 -3.97 9.74 8.41
CA LEU A 119 -5.33 10.18 8.14
C LEU A 119 -6.23 8.96 8.21
N LEU A 120 -7.20 8.99 9.13
CA LEU A 120 -8.23 7.97 9.21
C LEU A 120 -9.60 8.62 9.10
N ALA A 121 -10.55 7.97 8.45
CA ALA A 121 -11.90 8.49 8.36
C ALA A 121 -12.96 7.40 8.25
N ARG A 122 -14.18 7.77 8.59
CA ARG A 122 -15.37 6.95 8.41
C ARG A 122 -16.44 7.75 7.70
N LEU A 123 -17.13 7.12 6.77
CA LEU A 123 -18.32 7.67 6.11
C LEU A 123 -19.59 7.20 6.81
N HIS A 124 -20.66 7.98 6.69
CA HIS A 124 -21.95 7.68 7.33
C HIS A 124 -22.59 6.36 6.86
N ASP A 125 -22.27 5.94 5.63
CA ASP A 125 -22.75 4.75 4.93
C ASP A 125 -21.76 3.59 4.95
N ASP A 126 -20.62 3.74 5.66
CA ASP A 126 -19.73 2.63 5.90
C ASP A 126 -20.40 1.55 6.76
N PRO A 127 -20.20 0.25 6.47
CA PRO A 127 -20.67 -0.84 7.29
C PRO A 127 -20.29 -0.66 8.77
N PRO A 128 -21.16 -1.07 9.72
CA PRO A 128 -20.86 -0.96 11.14
C PRO A 128 -19.51 -1.59 11.50
N ALA A 129 -18.71 -0.93 12.33
CA ALA A 129 -17.41 -1.46 12.80
C ALA A 129 -17.50 -2.83 13.48
N THR A 130 -18.67 -3.16 14.04
CA THR A 130 -18.97 -4.45 14.69
C THR A 130 -19.45 -5.52 13.72
N SER A 131 -19.68 -5.18 12.44
CA SER A 131 -20.11 -6.13 11.40
C SER A 131 -18.91 -6.82 10.74
N ARG A 132 -19.17 -7.96 10.08
CA ARG A 132 -18.17 -8.67 9.28
C ARG A 132 -17.60 -7.80 8.16
N GLU A 133 -18.46 -7.07 7.47
CA GLU A 133 -18.05 -6.16 6.38
C GLU A 133 -17.19 -5.02 6.90
N GLY A 134 -17.56 -4.42 8.04
CA GLY A 134 -16.76 -3.39 8.69
C GLY A 134 -15.40 -3.91 9.14
N PHE A 135 -15.34 -5.14 9.66
CA PHE A 135 -14.09 -5.80 10.01
C PHE A 135 -13.19 -6.04 8.80
N ILE A 136 -13.72 -6.52 7.68
CA ILE A 136 -12.95 -6.71 6.43
C ILE A 136 -12.44 -5.36 5.91
N ALA A 137 -13.27 -4.33 5.90
CA ALA A 137 -12.89 -3.01 5.41
C ALA A 137 -11.79 -2.37 6.27
N LEU A 138 -11.83 -2.59 7.60
CA LEU A 138 -10.74 -2.25 8.51
C LEU A 138 -9.44 -2.98 8.15
N LEU A 139 -9.51 -4.29 7.92
CA LEU A 139 -8.33 -5.07 7.56
C LEU A 139 -7.73 -4.56 6.25
N ASN A 140 -8.54 -4.39 5.21
CA ASN A 140 -8.07 -3.91 3.91
C ASN A 140 -7.40 -2.53 4.00
N ALA A 141 -7.90 -1.63 4.86
CA ALA A 141 -7.31 -0.30 5.04
C ALA A 141 -6.00 -0.31 5.86
N GLY A 142 -5.75 -1.35 6.66
CA GLY A 142 -4.63 -1.40 7.60
C GLY A 142 -3.55 -2.43 7.28
N LEU A 143 -3.84 -3.43 6.45
CA LEU A 143 -2.90 -4.49 6.11
C LEU A 143 -1.76 -3.93 5.23
N PRO A 144 -0.51 -4.39 5.44
CA PRO A 144 0.60 -4.02 4.58
C PRO A 144 0.35 -4.45 3.13
N THR A 145 0.60 -3.55 2.19
CA THR A 145 0.65 -3.85 0.77
C THR A 145 2.10 -3.92 0.32
N LYS A 146 2.41 -4.84 -0.59
CA LYS A 146 3.71 -4.90 -1.27
C LYS A 146 3.51 -4.43 -2.70
N ARG A 147 4.50 -3.72 -3.23
CA ARG A 147 4.56 -3.50 -4.67
C ARG A 147 4.76 -4.84 -5.37
N VAL A 148 3.99 -5.07 -6.42
CA VAL A 148 4.12 -6.27 -7.25
C VAL A 148 4.63 -5.85 -8.62
N ILE A 149 5.59 -6.61 -9.13
CA ILE A 149 6.15 -6.47 -10.47
C ILE A 149 5.96 -7.83 -11.15
N SER A 150 5.60 -7.83 -12.43
CA SER A 150 5.59 -9.05 -13.22
C SER A 150 6.57 -8.95 -14.37
N GLN A 151 7.33 -10.01 -14.59
CA GLN A 151 8.29 -10.12 -15.68
C GLN A 151 8.05 -11.38 -16.50
N GLY A 152 8.37 -11.30 -17.78
CA GLY A 152 8.22 -12.40 -18.73
C GLY A 152 9.57 -12.95 -19.18
N LEU A 153 9.75 -14.27 -19.06
CA LEU A 153 10.84 -14.98 -19.71
C LEU A 153 10.40 -15.44 -21.11
N LEU A 154 10.84 -14.72 -22.14
CA LEU A 154 10.67 -15.11 -23.53
C LEU A 154 11.99 -15.62 -24.09
N ARG A 155 11.96 -16.78 -24.74
CA ARG A 155 13.15 -17.43 -25.32
C ARG A 155 13.02 -17.61 -26.82
N ASP A 156 14.16 -17.70 -27.50
CA ASP A 156 14.22 -18.14 -28.90
C ASP A 156 14.62 -19.62 -29.02
N PRO A 157 14.62 -20.23 -30.23
CA PRO A 157 14.96 -21.63 -30.40
C PRO A 157 16.43 -21.95 -30.11
N GLN A 158 17.29 -20.92 -29.98
CA GLN A 158 18.69 -21.04 -29.59
C GLN A 158 18.87 -20.90 -28.06
N GLY A 159 17.78 -20.68 -27.31
CA GLY A 159 17.81 -20.51 -25.86
C GLY A 159 18.23 -19.10 -25.40
N ARG A 160 18.35 -18.14 -26.32
CA ARG A 160 18.59 -16.73 -25.97
C ARG A 160 17.34 -16.13 -25.34
N VAL A 161 17.51 -15.20 -24.42
CA VAL A 161 16.42 -14.54 -23.70
C VAL A 161 16.18 -13.13 -24.23
N LEU A 162 14.93 -12.70 -24.29
CA LEU A 162 14.62 -11.33 -24.71
C LEU A 162 14.87 -10.36 -23.54
N LEU A 163 15.74 -9.37 -23.75
CA LEU A 163 15.94 -8.26 -22.82
C LEU A 163 15.60 -6.91 -23.47
N CYS A 164 15.09 -6.00 -22.65
CA CYS A 164 14.76 -4.63 -23.01
C CYS A 164 15.83 -3.66 -22.48
N ARG A 165 16.28 -2.76 -23.36
CA ARG A 165 17.07 -1.58 -22.97
C ARG A 165 16.13 -0.44 -22.63
N LEU A 166 16.09 -0.05 -21.36
CA LEU A 166 15.19 0.96 -20.83
C LEU A 166 15.76 2.38 -21.01
N THR A 167 14.90 3.39 -20.98
CA THR A 167 15.29 4.82 -21.12
C THR A 167 15.90 5.41 -19.85
N TYR A 168 15.59 4.83 -18.69
CA TYR A 168 15.87 5.41 -17.37
C TYR A 168 17.00 4.72 -16.58
N LYS A 169 17.57 3.62 -17.10
CA LYS A 169 18.72 2.93 -16.52
C LYS A 169 19.66 2.39 -17.59
N GLN A 170 20.91 2.09 -17.23
CA GLN A 170 21.91 1.62 -18.17
C GLN A 170 21.77 0.13 -18.46
N GLU A 171 21.40 -0.62 -17.43
CA GLU A 171 21.23 -2.06 -17.45
C GLU A 171 19.97 -2.47 -18.20
N TRP A 172 20.04 -3.59 -18.89
CA TRP A 172 18.91 -4.19 -19.59
C TRP A 172 18.14 -5.09 -18.62
N ASP A 173 16.85 -5.28 -18.86
CA ASP A 173 16.00 -6.08 -17.98
C ASP A 173 15.03 -6.96 -18.77
N LEU A 174 14.44 -7.93 -18.09
CA LEU A 174 13.33 -8.69 -18.65
C LEU A 174 12.13 -7.76 -18.89
N PRO A 175 11.35 -8.01 -19.96
CA PRO A 175 10.16 -7.22 -20.23
C PRO A 175 9.08 -7.45 -19.15
N GLY A 176 8.29 -6.41 -18.91
CA GLY A 176 7.23 -6.37 -17.90
C GLY A 176 7.39 -5.18 -16.96
N GLY A 177 6.46 -5.05 -16.01
CA GLY A 177 6.33 -3.83 -15.23
C GLY A 177 5.56 -4.00 -13.94
N VAL A 178 5.13 -2.88 -13.38
CA VAL A 178 4.42 -2.83 -12.09
C VAL A 178 2.97 -3.27 -12.31
N VAL A 179 2.48 -4.16 -11.46
CA VAL A 179 1.09 -4.60 -11.48
C VAL A 179 0.19 -3.54 -10.86
N GLU A 180 -0.92 -3.21 -11.52
CA GLU A 180 -1.85 -2.19 -11.03
C GLU A 180 -2.65 -2.65 -9.81
N VAL A 181 -3.23 -1.69 -9.08
CA VAL A 181 -4.07 -1.99 -7.92
C VAL A 181 -5.31 -2.77 -8.35
N GLY A 182 -5.47 -3.97 -7.81
CA GLY A 182 -6.60 -4.86 -8.11
C GLY A 182 -6.41 -5.73 -9.35
N GLU A 183 -5.26 -5.60 -10.03
CA GLU A 183 -4.89 -6.41 -11.19
C GLU A 183 -4.18 -7.72 -10.75
N SER A 184 -4.39 -8.80 -11.49
CA SER A 184 -3.63 -10.03 -11.25
C SER A 184 -2.21 -9.92 -11.82
N PRO A 185 -1.19 -10.56 -11.24
CA PRO A 185 0.17 -10.47 -11.79
C PRO A 185 0.29 -10.92 -13.25
N ALA A 186 -0.48 -11.92 -13.66
CA ALA A 186 -0.47 -12.39 -15.05
C ALA A 186 -1.12 -11.37 -16.00
N ASP A 187 -2.25 -10.77 -15.61
CA ASP A 187 -2.92 -9.75 -16.42
C ASP A 187 -2.04 -8.50 -16.55
N GLY A 188 -1.39 -8.08 -15.46
CA GLY A 188 -0.44 -6.97 -15.49
C GLY A 188 0.73 -7.22 -16.42
N LEU A 189 1.27 -8.43 -16.47
CA LEU A 189 2.32 -8.76 -17.44
C LEU A 189 1.82 -8.65 -18.89
N VAL A 190 0.61 -9.12 -19.18
CA VAL A 190 0.03 -9.03 -20.53
C VAL A 190 -0.18 -7.57 -20.92
N ARG A 191 -0.76 -6.75 -20.02
CA ARG A 191 -0.96 -5.31 -20.25
C ARG A 191 0.38 -4.61 -20.51
N GLU A 192 1.37 -4.80 -19.65
CA GLU A 192 2.70 -4.17 -19.79
C GLU A 192 3.36 -4.54 -21.14
N LEU A 193 3.34 -5.81 -21.52
CA LEU A 193 3.90 -6.26 -22.81
C LEU A 193 3.14 -5.69 -24.02
N GLU A 194 1.83 -5.52 -23.92
CA GLU A 194 1.02 -4.87 -24.95
C GLU A 194 1.37 -3.37 -25.05
N GLU A 195 1.46 -2.67 -23.92
CA GLU A 195 1.73 -1.23 -23.85
C GLU A 195 3.15 -0.87 -24.25
N GLU A 196 4.16 -1.62 -23.77
CA GLU A 196 5.57 -1.30 -23.96
C GLU A 196 6.14 -1.84 -25.28
N LEU A 197 5.67 -3.00 -25.72
CA LEU A 197 6.25 -3.74 -26.86
C LEU A 197 5.25 -4.01 -27.99
N GLY A 198 3.96 -3.71 -27.82
CA GLY A 198 2.92 -4.06 -28.78
C GLY A 198 2.66 -5.56 -28.88
N LEU A 199 2.99 -6.34 -27.84
CA LEU A 199 2.93 -7.80 -27.86
C LEU A 199 1.75 -8.35 -27.07
N THR A 200 0.94 -9.17 -27.73
CA THR A 200 0.00 -10.05 -27.04
C THR A 200 0.67 -11.39 -26.77
N VAL A 201 0.86 -11.73 -25.50
CA VAL A 201 1.46 -13.00 -25.09
C VAL A 201 0.46 -13.90 -24.37
N GLN A 202 0.72 -15.20 -24.38
CA GLN A 202 0.06 -16.14 -23.49
C GLN A 202 0.99 -16.44 -22.31
N VAL A 203 0.59 -16.00 -21.11
CA VAL A 203 1.27 -16.36 -19.87
C VAL A 203 1.11 -17.86 -19.63
N ARG A 204 2.23 -18.56 -19.40
CA ARG A 204 2.26 -20.00 -19.13
C ARG A 204 2.44 -20.24 -17.62
N ASP A 205 3.54 -20.84 -17.21
CA ASP A 205 3.79 -21.21 -15.83
C ASP A 205 4.47 -20.07 -15.06
N LEU A 206 4.17 -19.97 -13.76
CA LEU A 206 4.97 -19.18 -12.83
C LEU A 206 6.29 -19.91 -12.58
N LEU A 207 7.41 -19.28 -12.88
CA LEU A 207 8.74 -19.84 -12.72
C LEU A 207 9.29 -19.60 -11.31
N THR A 208 9.19 -18.37 -10.80
CA THR A 208 9.66 -18.02 -9.46
C THR A 208 9.00 -16.73 -8.96
N VAL A 209 9.04 -16.53 -7.64
CA VAL A 209 8.78 -15.24 -6.98
C VAL A 209 10.08 -14.75 -6.36
N ASN A 210 10.55 -13.59 -6.81
CA ASN A 210 11.75 -12.95 -6.28
C ASN A 210 11.38 -11.74 -5.42
N TRP A 211 11.76 -11.74 -4.15
CA TRP A 211 11.58 -10.59 -3.28
C TRP A 211 12.76 -9.63 -3.43
N LEU A 212 12.46 -8.38 -3.78
CA LEU A 212 13.41 -7.29 -3.80
C LEU A 212 13.38 -6.57 -2.45
N PRO A 213 14.49 -6.54 -1.69
CA PRO A 213 14.56 -5.70 -0.50
C PRO A 213 14.51 -4.20 -0.85
N ALA A 214 14.12 -3.38 0.13
CA ALA A 214 14.13 -1.92 -0.02
C ALA A 214 15.55 -1.41 -0.35
N TRP A 215 15.68 -0.55 -1.35
CA TRP A 215 16.98 -0.10 -1.86
C TRP A 215 16.89 1.27 -2.55
N ARG A 216 17.84 2.16 -2.26
CA ARG A 216 17.93 3.53 -2.82
C ARG A 216 16.61 4.33 -2.77
N GLY A 217 15.92 4.26 -1.63
CA GLY A 217 14.66 4.99 -1.40
C GLY A 217 13.42 4.35 -2.02
N TRP A 218 13.58 3.22 -2.72
CA TRP A 218 12.47 2.36 -3.08
C TRP A 218 12.09 1.45 -1.91
N ASP A 219 10.79 1.27 -1.72
CA ASP A 219 10.26 0.20 -0.89
C ASP A 219 10.47 -1.17 -1.54
N ASP A 220 10.27 -2.21 -0.74
CA ASP A 220 10.41 -3.58 -1.19
C ASP A 220 9.33 -3.99 -2.20
N ALA A 221 9.61 -5.05 -2.96
CA ALA A 221 8.71 -5.53 -4.00
C ALA A 221 8.75 -7.05 -4.16
N CYS A 222 7.70 -7.64 -4.71
CA CYS A 222 7.68 -9.02 -5.18
C CYS A 222 7.65 -9.03 -6.71
N ILE A 223 8.64 -9.66 -7.34
CA ILE A 223 8.68 -9.94 -8.77
C ILE A 223 8.12 -11.33 -9.03
N PHE A 224 7.12 -11.45 -9.88
CA PHE A 224 6.62 -12.71 -10.41
C PHE A 224 7.23 -12.92 -11.80
N LEU A 225 8.04 -13.96 -11.96
CA LEU A 225 8.59 -14.33 -13.26
C LEU A 225 7.73 -15.42 -13.90
N PHE A 226 7.17 -15.14 -15.07
CA PHE A 226 6.39 -16.10 -15.83
C PHE A 226 7.14 -16.61 -17.06
N ASP A 227 6.94 -17.88 -17.42
CA ASP A 227 7.35 -18.41 -18.72
C ASP A 227 6.39 -17.92 -19.80
N LEU A 228 6.96 -17.32 -20.85
CA LEU A 228 6.23 -16.92 -22.06
C LEU A 228 6.51 -17.88 -23.23
N GLY A 229 7.36 -18.89 -23.00
CA GLY A 229 7.67 -19.94 -23.96
C GLY A 229 8.79 -19.56 -24.92
N VAL A 230 8.80 -20.26 -26.06
CA VAL A 230 9.80 -20.14 -27.11
C VAL A 230 9.15 -19.63 -28.39
N VAL A 231 9.69 -18.55 -28.96
CA VAL A 231 9.19 -17.92 -30.19
C VAL A 231 10.31 -17.78 -31.22
N ASP A 232 9.98 -17.63 -32.50
CA ASP A 232 10.99 -17.36 -33.53
C ASP A 232 11.67 -16.01 -33.29
N THR A 233 12.91 -15.86 -33.74
CA THR A 233 13.66 -14.59 -33.57
C THR A 233 12.99 -13.40 -34.24
N SER A 234 12.21 -13.61 -35.30
CA SER A 234 11.40 -12.59 -35.98
C SER A 234 10.27 -12.02 -35.12
N TYR A 235 10.00 -12.57 -33.93
CA TYR A 235 9.00 -12.05 -33.01
C TYR A 235 9.25 -10.58 -32.61
N VAL A 236 10.51 -10.11 -32.69
CA VAL A 236 10.86 -8.69 -32.44
C VAL A 236 10.52 -7.77 -33.61
N ASP A 237 10.33 -8.30 -34.81
CA ASP A 237 10.10 -7.50 -36.03
C ASP A 237 8.69 -6.87 -36.04
N ASP A 238 7.74 -7.52 -35.36
CA ASP A 238 6.35 -7.06 -35.23
C ASP A 238 6.13 -6.15 -34.00
N MET A 239 7.18 -5.90 -33.19
CA MET A 239 7.06 -5.09 -31.98
C MET A 239 6.89 -3.60 -32.29
N VAL A 240 6.02 -2.96 -31.52
CA VAL A 240 5.84 -1.51 -31.52
C VAL A 240 6.28 -0.98 -30.16
N LEU A 241 7.54 -0.51 -30.11
CA LEU A 241 8.14 -0.07 -28.86
C LEU A 241 7.58 1.28 -28.40
N GLN A 242 7.24 1.35 -27.13
CA GLN A 242 6.88 2.59 -26.45
C GLN A 242 8.15 3.41 -26.19
N PRO A 243 8.39 4.52 -26.92
CA PRO A 243 9.71 5.14 -27.00
C PRO A 243 10.09 5.94 -25.76
N THR A 244 9.16 6.20 -24.85
CA THR A 244 9.43 6.87 -23.57
C THR A 244 10.01 5.91 -22.53
N GLU A 245 9.87 4.61 -22.71
CA GLU A 245 10.29 3.58 -21.75
C GLU A 245 11.29 2.60 -22.36
N ILE A 246 11.08 2.15 -23.59
CA ILE A 246 11.89 1.13 -24.26
C ILE A 246 12.67 1.74 -25.42
N VAL A 247 14.00 1.62 -25.37
CA VAL A 247 14.87 2.12 -26.44
C VAL A 247 15.16 1.06 -27.49
N SER A 248 15.32 -0.20 -27.08
CA SER A 248 15.46 -1.34 -27.99
C SER A 248 15.31 -2.67 -27.25
N VAL A 249 15.05 -3.74 -28.01
CA VAL A 249 14.97 -5.12 -27.52
C VAL A 249 16.03 -5.99 -28.18
N HIS A 250 16.52 -7.00 -27.48
CA HIS A 250 17.61 -7.87 -27.96
C HIS A 250 17.44 -9.31 -27.49
N TRP A 251 17.73 -10.26 -28.38
CA TRP A 251 17.93 -11.66 -28.02
C TRP A 251 19.34 -11.84 -27.46
N CYS A 252 19.44 -12.07 -26.16
CA CYS A 252 20.69 -12.14 -25.42
C CYS A 252 21.08 -13.58 -25.09
N ASP A 253 22.31 -13.95 -25.43
CA ASP A 253 22.96 -15.13 -24.88
C ASP A 253 23.45 -14.88 -23.44
N THR A 254 23.95 -15.93 -22.77
CA THR A 254 24.45 -15.82 -21.39
C THR A 254 25.51 -14.74 -21.25
N GLN A 255 26.46 -14.63 -22.18
CA GLN A 255 27.49 -13.60 -22.09
C GLN A 255 26.90 -12.19 -22.18
N THR A 256 25.97 -11.95 -23.10
CA THR A 256 25.31 -10.65 -23.25
C THR A 256 24.48 -10.30 -22.02
N VAL A 257 23.81 -11.29 -21.40
CA VAL A 257 23.10 -11.10 -20.12
C VAL A 257 24.08 -10.61 -19.04
N HIS A 258 25.22 -11.28 -18.87
CA HIS A 258 26.26 -10.90 -17.90
C HIS A 258 26.85 -9.51 -18.16
N ASP A 259 26.96 -9.11 -19.43
CA ASP A 259 27.54 -7.82 -19.81
C ASP A 259 26.56 -6.64 -19.69
N LYS A 260 25.24 -6.90 -19.72
CA LYS A 260 24.21 -5.86 -19.88
C LYS A 260 23.18 -5.80 -18.77
N ALA A 261 22.88 -6.91 -18.11
CA ALA A 261 21.77 -6.97 -17.15
C ALA A 261 22.21 -6.55 -15.74
N THR A 262 21.22 -6.35 -14.86
CA THR A 262 21.50 -6.11 -13.43
C THR A 262 22.02 -7.39 -12.76
N ALA A 263 22.77 -7.26 -11.66
CA ALA A 263 23.25 -8.42 -10.90
C ALA A 263 22.10 -9.36 -10.47
N ALA A 264 20.94 -8.82 -10.11
CA ALA A 264 19.75 -9.59 -9.78
C ALA A 264 19.18 -10.35 -10.98
N ALA A 265 19.14 -9.73 -12.17
CA ALA A 265 18.70 -10.39 -13.40
C ALA A 265 19.70 -11.46 -13.87
N ILE A 266 21.01 -11.22 -13.73
CA ILE A 266 22.07 -12.20 -14.02
C ILE A 266 21.89 -13.44 -13.15
N GLU A 267 21.82 -13.26 -11.82
CA GLU A 267 21.63 -14.39 -10.89
C GLU A 267 20.32 -15.13 -11.15
N LEU A 268 19.25 -14.40 -11.51
CA LEU A 268 17.97 -14.99 -11.89
C LEU A 268 18.10 -15.90 -13.11
N LEU A 269 18.67 -15.36 -14.19
CA LEU A 269 18.78 -16.03 -15.48
C LEU A 269 19.82 -17.15 -15.48
N ASP A 270 20.87 -17.05 -14.67
CA ASP A 270 21.83 -18.15 -14.46
C ASP A 270 21.15 -19.35 -13.81
N ALA A 271 20.29 -19.13 -12.81
CA ALA A 271 19.55 -20.23 -12.19
C ALA A 271 18.50 -20.85 -13.14
N VAL A 272 17.87 -20.01 -13.99
CA VAL A 272 16.98 -20.50 -15.06
C VAL A 272 17.77 -21.38 -16.03
N ALA A 273 18.96 -20.95 -16.45
CA ALA A 273 19.81 -21.70 -17.38
C ALA A 273 20.39 -22.99 -16.76
N GLY A 274 20.65 -22.98 -15.45
CA GLY A 274 21.19 -24.10 -14.69
C GLY A 274 20.16 -25.13 -14.22
N ASP A 275 18.86 -24.92 -14.48
CA ASP A 275 17.75 -25.73 -13.96
C ASP A 275 17.76 -25.85 -12.41
N ASP A 276 18.21 -24.78 -11.74
CA ASP A 276 18.29 -24.67 -10.27
C ASP A 276 17.43 -23.50 -9.76
N LEU A 277 16.32 -23.23 -10.46
CA LEU A 277 15.45 -22.12 -10.12
C LEU A 277 14.55 -22.46 -8.94
N ALA A 278 14.87 -21.91 -7.76
CA ALA A 278 14.01 -21.99 -6.60
C ALA A 278 12.68 -21.23 -6.81
N THR A 279 11.59 -21.77 -6.28
CA THR A 279 10.25 -21.14 -6.34
C THR A 279 10.19 -19.79 -5.63
N TYR A 280 11.01 -19.59 -4.60
CA TYR A 280 11.15 -18.32 -3.87
C TYR A 280 12.63 -17.93 -3.77
N ARG A 281 12.91 -16.64 -3.97
CA ARG A 281 14.26 -16.06 -3.94
C ARG A 281 14.23 -14.69 -3.27
N GLU A 282 15.38 -14.30 -2.71
CA GLU A 282 15.63 -12.93 -2.26
C GLU A 282 16.76 -12.35 -3.11
N ALA A 283 16.48 -11.26 -3.81
CA ALA A 283 17.45 -10.66 -4.69
C ALA A 283 18.63 -10.07 -3.90
N PRO A 284 19.86 -10.20 -4.41
CA PRO A 284 21.01 -9.56 -3.79
C PRO A 284 20.86 -8.03 -3.88
N LEU A 285 21.31 -7.34 -2.84
CA LEU A 285 21.45 -5.88 -2.90
C LEU A 285 22.54 -5.55 -3.91
N ALA A 286 22.21 -4.71 -4.89
CA ALA A 286 23.23 -4.16 -5.79
C ALA A 286 24.22 -3.30 -4.99
N PRO A 287 25.53 -3.37 -5.28
CA PRO A 287 26.54 -2.60 -4.56
C PRO A 287 26.25 -1.09 -4.61
N GLU A 288 26.62 -0.39 -3.54
CA GLU A 288 26.56 1.07 -3.56
C GLU A 288 27.50 1.59 -4.66
N PRO A 289 27.08 2.60 -5.45
CA PRO A 289 28.01 3.22 -6.36
C PRO A 289 29.11 3.90 -5.52
N PRO A 290 30.33 4.05 -6.07
CA PRO A 290 31.37 4.79 -5.37
C PRO A 290 30.83 6.17 -5.00
N ALA A 291 31.09 6.61 -3.76
CA ALA A 291 30.72 7.95 -3.31
C ALA A 291 31.32 8.98 -4.28
N VAL A 292 30.46 9.83 -4.83
CA VAL A 292 30.84 10.94 -5.73
C VAL A 292 31.52 12.04 -4.93
#